data_AF-A0A5C7GT08-F1
#
_entry.id   AF-A0A5C7GT08-F1
#
_cell.length_a   1.000
_cell.length_b   1.000
_cell.length_c   1.000
_cell.angle_alpha   90.00
_cell.angle_beta   90.00
_cell.angle_gamma   90.00
#
_symmetry.space_group_name_H-M   'P 1'
#
loop_
_entity.id
_entity.type
_entity.pdbx_description
1 polymer ?
#
loop_
_entity_poly.entity_id
_entity_poly.type
_entity_poly.pdbx_seq_one_letter_code
_entity_poly.pdbx_strand_id
1 'polypeptide(L)'
;MIRRMLASLGDPYTRFLSPAEFSKMPRYDMTGIGINLREVPDNNGGVKLKVLGLILDGPAHTAGVRQGDEVLAVNGVDVRGKSAFEVSSLLQGPNETFVTIEVKHGNCGPIQSLEVQRQLVARTPVFYRLEQIDNGTTSVGYIRLKEFNALARKDLVTGKCPFNDSSNKLFLLYFVKSF
;
A
#
# COMPACT_ATOMS: atom_id res chain seq x y z
N MET A 1 24.27 18.98 -4.98
CA MET A 1 23.79 20.28 -4.45
C MET A 1 22.31 20.22 -4.05
N ILE A 2 21.41 19.79 -4.93
CA ILE A 2 19.95 19.70 -4.68
C ILE A 2 19.59 18.82 -3.45
N ARG A 3 20.23 17.65 -3.28
CA ARG A 3 20.01 16.79 -2.10
C ARG A 3 20.22 17.50 -0.75
N ARG A 4 21.23 18.38 -0.66
CA ARG A 4 21.51 19.15 0.57
C ARG A 4 20.49 20.27 0.81
N MET A 5 20.01 20.91 -0.25
CA MET A 5 18.97 21.94 -0.17
C MET A 5 17.62 21.35 0.29
N LEU A 6 17.26 20.17 -0.22
CA LEU A 6 16.02 19.50 0.18
C LEU A 6 16.09 18.95 1.62
N ALA A 7 17.25 18.47 2.07
CA ALA A 7 17.44 18.07 3.47
C ALA A 7 17.25 19.22 4.47
N SER A 8 17.50 20.47 4.04
CA SER A 8 17.30 21.68 4.85
C SER A 8 15.84 22.07 5.02
N LEU A 9 14.91 21.50 4.24
CA LEU A 9 13.48 21.81 4.32
C LEU A 9 12.81 21.18 5.55
N GLY A 10 13.43 20.15 6.14
CA GLY A 10 12.88 19.42 7.29
C GLY A 10 11.61 18.62 6.98
N ASP A 11 11.20 18.54 5.72
CA ASP A 11 10.02 17.79 5.28
C ASP A 11 10.41 16.34 4.94
N PRO A 12 9.95 15.34 5.72
CA PRO A 12 10.27 13.92 5.50
C PRO A 12 9.69 13.36 4.20
N TYR A 13 8.75 14.06 3.55
CA TYR A 13 8.16 13.65 2.28
C TYR A 13 8.93 14.20 1.06
N THR A 14 9.82 15.17 1.27
CA THR A 14 10.56 15.82 0.18
C THR A 14 11.93 15.15 -0.02
N ARG A 15 12.14 14.53 -1.20
CA ARG A 15 13.42 13.90 -1.55
C ARG A 15 13.78 14.11 -3.02
N PHE A 16 15.08 14.07 -3.30
CA PHE A 16 15.58 14.03 -4.68
C PHE A 16 15.61 12.60 -5.21
N LEU A 17 14.94 12.36 -6.33
CA LEU A 17 14.97 11.09 -7.05
C LEU A 17 15.78 11.25 -8.35
N SER A 18 16.75 10.36 -8.56
CA SER A 18 17.37 10.16 -9.87
C SER A 18 16.37 9.55 -10.86
N PRO A 19 16.61 9.62 -12.19
CA PRO A 19 15.70 9.03 -13.19
C PRO A 19 15.42 7.54 -12.95
N ALA A 20 16.43 6.78 -12.51
CA ALA A 20 16.29 5.37 -12.15
C ALA A 20 15.40 5.17 -10.90
N GLU A 21 15.53 6.03 -9.89
CA GLU A 21 14.68 6.00 -8.69
C GLU A 21 13.23 6.43 -9.01
N PHE A 22 13.05 7.45 -9.86
CA PHE A 22 11.74 7.92 -10.30
C PHE A 22 10.98 6.89 -11.13
N SER A 23 11.67 6.16 -12.01
CA SER A 23 11.05 5.08 -12.80
C SER A 23 10.41 3.97 -11.96
N LYS A 24 10.88 3.82 -10.72
CA LYS A 24 10.36 2.85 -9.76
C LYS A 24 9.23 3.44 -8.90
N MET A 25 9.08 4.78 -8.84
CA MET A 25 8.16 5.54 -7.98
C MET A 25 6.70 5.04 -7.96
N PRO A 26 6.08 4.66 -9.10
CA PRO A 26 4.69 4.18 -9.10
C PRO A 26 4.47 2.87 -8.32
N ARG A 27 5.54 2.15 -7.98
CA ARG A 27 5.49 0.90 -7.22
C ARG A 27 5.60 1.09 -5.70
N TYR A 28 5.65 2.34 -5.21
CA TYR A 28 5.97 2.64 -3.80
C TYR A 28 4.79 3.09 -2.94
N ASP A 29 3.59 3.25 -3.50
CA ASP A 29 2.36 3.47 -2.70
C ASP A 29 1.97 2.23 -1.87
N MET A 30 2.60 1.09 -2.15
CA MET A 30 2.43 -0.16 -1.41
C MET A 30 3.67 -1.03 -1.61
N THR A 31 4.28 -1.51 -0.53
CA THR A 31 5.41 -2.46 -0.64
C THR A 31 4.96 -3.77 -1.28
N GLY A 32 5.92 -4.57 -1.80
CA GLY A 32 5.65 -5.88 -2.42
C GLY A 32 4.99 -6.94 -1.52
N ILE A 33 4.72 -6.61 -0.25
CA ILE A 33 4.02 -7.45 0.72
C ILE A 33 2.73 -6.80 1.28
N GLY A 34 2.36 -5.62 0.77
CA GLY A 34 1.12 -4.94 1.15
C GLY A 34 1.20 -4.10 2.44
N ILE A 35 2.37 -3.54 2.78
CA ILE A 35 2.53 -2.58 3.89
C ILE A 35 2.95 -1.20 3.39
N ASN A 36 2.61 -0.18 4.18
CA ASN A 36 3.05 1.20 4.03
C ASN A 36 3.98 1.57 5.18
N LEU A 37 5.14 2.12 4.86
CA LEU A 37 6.15 2.50 5.84
C LEU A 37 6.18 4.01 6.02
N ARG A 38 6.36 4.44 7.27
CA ARG A 38 6.58 5.83 7.65
C ARG A 38 7.91 5.97 8.38
N GLU A 39 8.65 7.00 8.00
CA GLU A 39 9.85 7.45 8.70
C GLU A 39 9.45 8.23 9.96
N VAL A 40 10.00 7.83 11.10
CA VAL A 40 9.78 8.46 12.40
C VAL A 40 11.15 8.80 12.99
N PRO A 41 11.37 10.02 13.50
CA PRO A 41 12.61 10.37 14.18
C PRO A 41 12.87 9.43 15.36
N ASP A 42 14.10 8.95 15.45
CA ASP A 42 14.57 8.22 16.62
C ASP A 42 15.15 9.17 17.68
N ASN A 43 15.11 8.76 18.94
CA ASN A 43 15.67 9.51 20.07
C ASN A 43 17.18 9.74 19.95
N ASN A 44 17.87 8.89 19.17
CA ASN A 44 19.31 9.00 18.94
C ASN A 44 19.67 9.82 17.69
N GLY A 45 18.72 10.56 17.10
CA GLY A 45 18.93 11.33 15.87
C GLY A 45 18.95 10.50 14.58
N GLY A 46 18.66 9.19 14.68
CA GLY A 46 18.44 8.31 13.54
C GLY A 46 16.99 8.34 13.03
N VAL A 47 16.69 7.51 12.03
CA VAL A 47 15.34 7.31 11.50
C VAL A 47 14.90 5.87 11.78
N LYS A 48 13.70 5.74 12.34
CA LYS A 48 12.99 4.47 12.54
C LYS A 48 11.88 4.33 11.50
N LEU A 49 11.62 3.09 11.09
CA LEU A 49 10.57 2.77 10.14
C LEU A 49 9.42 2.09 10.86
N LYS A 50 8.26 2.73 10.82
CA LYS A 50 7.04 2.17 11.39
C LYS A 50 6.03 1.83 10.30
N VAL A 51 5.28 0.77 10.52
CA VAL A 51 4.14 0.40 9.66
C VAL A 51 3.03 1.43 9.87
N LEU A 52 2.82 2.28 8.86
CA LEU A 52 1.74 3.27 8.85
C LEU A 52 0.38 2.60 8.64
N GLY A 53 0.34 1.60 7.77
CA GLY A 53 -0.86 0.88 7.41
C GLY A 53 -0.50 -0.37 6.61
N LEU A 54 -1.46 -1.29 6.50
CA LEU A 54 -1.30 -2.53 5.77
C LEU A 54 -2.62 -2.97 5.16
N ILE A 55 -2.54 -3.78 4.13
CA ILE A 55 -3.73 -4.32 3.47
C ILE A 55 -4.32 -5.43 4.33
N LEU A 56 -5.56 -5.22 4.78
CA LEU A 56 -6.34 -6.26 5.46
C LEU A 56 -6.46 -7.50 4.56
N ASP A 57 -6.24 -8.65 5.17
CA ASP A 57 -6.16 -9.97 4.52
C ASP A 57 -5.10 -10.04 3.40
N GLY A 58 -4.11 -9.14 3.43
CA GLY A 58 -2.92 -9.19 2.58
C GLY A 58 -1.81 -10.06 3.17
N PRO A 59 -0.74 -10.33 2.41
CA PRO A 59 0.34 -11.24 2.84
C PRO A 59 0.96 -10.86 4.18
N ALA A 60 1.25 -9.57 4.37
CA ALA A 60 1.81 -9.08 5.64
C ALA A 60 0.81 -9.19 6.81
N HIS A 61 -0.48 -8.94 6.57
CA HIS A 61 -1.51 -9.11 7.60
C HIS A 61 -1.62 -10.56 8.05
N THR A 62 -1.67 -11.49 7.09
CA THR A 62 -1.76 -12.93 7.37
C THR A 62 -0.51 -13.48 8.04
N ALA A 63 0.65 -12.88 7.76
CA ALA A 63 1.91 -13.21 8.45
C ALA A 63 1.99 -12.63 9.87
N GLY A 64 1.07 -11.75 10.28
CA GLY A 64 0.99 -11.22 11.64
C GLY A 64 1.53 -9.80 11.83
N VAL A 65 1.86 -9.09 10.74
CA VAL A 65 2.27 -7.68 10.80
C VAL A 65 1.09 -6.80 11.20
N ARG A 66 1.35 -5.83 12.07
CA ARG A 66 0.34 -4.91 12.60
C ARG A 66 0.72 -3.46 12.36
N GLN A 67 -0.30 -2.61 12.35
CA GLN A 67 -0.10 -1.16 12.30
C GLN A 67 0.67 -0.70 13.55
N GLY A 68 1.66 0.17 13.35
CA GLY A 68 2.52 0.70 14.41
C GLY A 68 3.75 -0.15 14.73
N ASP A 69 3.90 -1.32 14.11
CA ASP A 69 5.10 -2.15 14.25
C ASP A 69 6.33 -1.41 13.73
N GLU A 70 7.47 -1.58 14.41
CA GLU A 70 8.77 -1.08 13.96
C GLU A 70 9.50 -2.17 13.17
N VAL A 71 9.96 -1.86 11.97
CA VAL A 71 10.73 -2.78 11.13
C VAL A 71 12.21 -2.65 11.50
N LEU A 72 12.81 -3.75 11.95
CA LEU A 72 14.20 -3.81 12.41
C LEU A 72 15.15 -4.37 11.36
N ALA A 73 14.73 -5.43 10.67
CA ALA A 73 15.53 -6.06 9.62
C ALA A 73 14.67 -6.62 8.48
N VAL A 74 15.26 -6.72 7.29
CA VAL A 74 14.67 -7.37 6.11
C VAL A 74 15.71 -8.33 5.53
N ASN A 75 15.37 -9.61 5.44
CA ASN A 75 16.27 -10.69 5.03
C ASN A 75 17.61 -10.70 5.80
N GLY A 76 17.55 -10.45 7.11
CA GLY A 76 18.75 -10.36 7.97
C GLY A 76 19.57 -9.07 7.81
N VAL A 77 19.17 -8.16 6.92
CA VAL A 77 19.81 -6.84 6.77
C VAL A 77 19.13 -5.85 7.72
N ASP A 78 19.91 -5.28 8.65
CA ASP A 78 19.45 -4.21 9.53
C ASP A 78 19.01 -2.98 8.71
N VAL A 79 17.81 -2.50 9.01
CA VAL A 79 17.20 -1.36 8.30
C VAL A 79 17.15 -0.08 9.11
N ARG A 80 17.71 -0.06 10.32
CA ARG A 80 17.80 1.17 11.14
C ARG A 80 18.64 2.22 10.43
N GLY A 81 18.13 3.46 10.38
CA GLY A 81 18.78 4.57 9.69
C GLY A 81 18.68 4.53 8.15
N LYS A 82 18.03 3.52 7.56
CA LYS A 82 17.67 3.53 6.14
C LYS A 82 16.38 4.31 5.92
N SER A 83 16.26 4.90 4.73
CA SER A 83 15.02 5.55 4.31
C SER A 83 13.91 4.51 4.04
N ALA A 84 12.65 4.94 4.12
CA ALA A 84 11.51 4.10 3.75
C ALA A 84 11.61 3.64 2.29
N PHE A 85 12.25 4.44 1.43
CA PHE A 85 12.49 4.10 0.03
C PHE A 85 13.41 2.90 -0.15
N GLU A 86 14.54 2.89 0.57
CA GLU A 86 15.49 1.78 0.52
C GLU A 86 14.86 0.49 1.03
N VAL A 87 14.16 0.56 2.16
CA VAL A 87 13.50 -0.61 2.75
C VAL A 87 12.35 -1.11 1.91
N SER A 88 11.53 -0.22 1.36
CA SER A 88 10.48 -0.61 0.42
C SER A 88 11.05 -1.31 -0.80
N SER A 89 12.24 -0.93 -1.26
CA SER A 89 12.93 -1.60 -2.36
C SER A 89 13.42 -3.00 -1.99
N LEU A 90 13.79 -3.26 -0.72
CA LEU A 90 14.15 -4.60 -0.23
C LEU A 90 12.93 -5.52 -0.06
N LEU A 91 11.80 -4.93 0.31
CA LEU A 91 10.52 -5.64 0.42
C LEU A 91 9.93 -5.96 -0.96
N GLN A 92 10.26 -5.17 -1.98
CA GLN A 92 9.95 -5.51 -3.37
C GLN A 92 10.82 -6.66 -3.87
N GLY A 93 10.29 -7.42 -4.80
CA GLY A 93 10.96 -8.57 -5.41
C GLY A 93 10.04 -9.29 -6.38
N PRO A 94 10.50 -10.40 -6.97
CA PRO A 94 9.68 -11.20 -7.86
C PRO A 94 8.42 -11.70 -7.12
N ASN A 95 7.31 -11.78 -7.86
CA ASN A 95 6.06 -12.31 -7.34
C ASN A 95 6.25 -13.74 -6.82
N GLU A 96 5.52 -14.12 -5.78
CA GLU A 96 5.54 -15.44 -5.14
C GLU A 96 6.85 -15.85 -4.44
N THR A 97 7.82 -14.93 -4.33
CA THR A 97 9.01 -15.16 -3.48
C THR A 97 8.76 -14.77 -2.04
N PHE A 98 9.54 -15.29 -1.10
CA PHE A 98 9.41 -14.96 0.32
C PHE A 98 10.42 -13.91 0.78
N VAL A 99 10.02 -13.10 1.76
CA VAL A 99 10.88 -12.16 2.47
C VAL A 99 10.71 -12.37 3.96
N THR A 100 11.82 -12.41 4.68
CA THR A 100 11.81 -12.45 6.14
C THR A 100 11.93 -11.04 6.67
N ILE A 101 11.00 -10.62 7.52
CA ILE A 101 11.05 -9.32 8.19
C ILE A 101 11.12 -9.51 9.69
N GLU A 102 11.98 -8.75 10.35
CA GLU A 102 11.98 -8.66 11.81
C GLU A 102 11.22 -7.42 12.21
N VAL A 103 10.14 -7.61 12.95
CA VAL A 103 9.28 -6.54 13.44
C VAL A 103 9.24 -6.53 14.95
N LYS A 104 9.15 -5.34 15.52
CA LYS A 104 8.89 -5.15 16.95
C LYS A 104 7.49 -4.59 17.14
N HIS A 105 6.67 -5.31 17.90
CA HIS A 105 5.30 -4.92 18.15
C HIS A 105 5.21 -3.77 19.14
N GLY A 106 4.82 -2.58 18.68
CA GLY A 106 4.78 -1.38 19.51
C GLY A 106 6.14 -1.03 20.15
N ASN A 107 6.11 -0.18 21.19
CA ASN A 107 7.37 0.34 21.76
C ASN A 107 8.09 -0.67 22.69
N CYS A 108 7.35 -1.58 23.34
CA CYS A 108 7.88 -2.54 24.32
C CYS A 108 7.52 -4.00 24.04
N GLY A 109 6.90 -4.30 22.90
CA GLY A 109 6.51 -5.68 22.58
C GLY A 109 7.68 -6.54 22.10
N PRO A 110 7.43 -7.85 21.95
CA PRO A 110 8.43 -8.80 21.49
C PRO A 110 8.86 -8.49 20.06
N ILE A 111 10.11 -8.86 19.75
CA ILE A 111 10.61 -8.90 18.38
C ILE A 111 10.19 -10.25 17.79
N GLN A 112 9.58 -10.21 16.62
CA GLN A 112 9.16 -11.40 15.88
C GLN A 112 9.78 -11.38 14.49
N SER A 113 10.27 -12.54 14.07
CA SER A 113 10.70 -12.78 12.70
C SER A 113 9.54 -13.42 11.94
N LEU A 114 9.07 -12.73 10.91
CA LEU A 114 7.90 -13.12 10.12
C LEU A 114 8.33 -13.38 8.68
N GLU A 115 7.97 -14.54 8.15
CA GLU A 115 8.13 -14.84 6.73
C GLU A 115 6.87 -14.42 5.97
N VAL A 116 7.05 -13.55 4.98
CA VAL A 116 5.95 -12.95 4.22
C VAL A 116 6.12 -13.25 2.75
N GLN A 117 5.06 -13.72 2.10
CA GLN A 117 5.07 -13.92 0.67
C GLN A 117 4.96 -12.57 -0.05
N ARG A 118 5.85 -12.32 -1.02
CA ARG A 118 5.74 -11.19 -1.94
C ARG A 118 4.60 -11.48 -2.91
N GLN A 119 3.64 -10.57 -2.92
CA GLN A 119 2.54 -10.59 -3.86
C GLN A 119 2.49 -9.23 -4.53
N LEU A 120 2.44 -9.22 -5.85
CA LEU A 120 2.09 -8.01 -6.60
C LEU A 120 0.66 -7.65 -6.19
N VAL A 121 0.51 -6.75 -5.22
CA VAL A 121 -0.81 -6.35 -4.73
C VAL A 121 -1.46 -5.37 -5.70
N ALA A 122 -1.70 -5.85 -6.91
CA ALA A 122 -2.63 -5.29 -7.86
C ALA A 122 -3.99 -5.93 -7.57
N ARG A 123 -4.58 -5.63 -6.40
CA ARG A 123 -5.98 -5.99 -6.15
C ARG A 123 -6.82 -5.03 -6.98
N THR A 124 -7.79 -5.59 -7.71
CA THR A 124 -8.82 -4.83 -8.41
C THR A 124 -9.46 -3.89 -7.39
N PRO A 125 -9.31 -2.56 -7.53
CA PRO A 125 -9.83 -1.63 -6.53
C PRO A 125 -11.35 -1.45 -6.67
N VAL A 126 -11.93 -2.03 -7.72
CA VAL A 126 -13.31 -1.88 -8.12
C VAL A 126 -14.11 -3.12 -7.72
N PHE A 127 -15.12 -2.89 -6.88
CA PHE A 127 -16.19 -3.84 -6.62
C PHE A 127 -17.47 -3.31 -7.26
N TYR A 128 -18.25 -4.17 -7.89
CA TYR A 128 -19.52 -3.77 -8.49
C TYR A 128 -20.62 -4.76 -8.14
N ARG A 129 -21.85 -4.26 -7.98
CA ARG A 129 -23.05 -5.06 -7.75
C ARG A 129 -24.25 -4.40 -8.43
N LEU A 130 -25.18 -5.22 -8.88
CA LEU A 130 -26.51 -4.81 -9.32
C LEU A 130 -27.47 -4.91 -8.14
N GLU A 131 -28.15 -3.81 -7.83
CA GLU A 131 -29.29 -3.81 -6.92
C GLU A 131 -30.55 -3.45 -7.70
N GLN A 132 -31.66 -4.12 -7.37
CA GLN A 132 -32.97 -3.80 -7.90
C GLN A 132 -33.69 -2.94 -6.88
N ILE A 133 -34.15 -1.76 -7.30
CA ILE A 133 -34.95 -0.85 -6.49
C ILE A 133 -36.37 -0.84 -7.09
N ASP A 134 -37.38 -0.68 -6.23
CA ASP A 134 -38.81 -0.70 -6.58
C ASP A 134 -39.29 -2.00 -7.22
N ASN A 135 -39.32 -3.11 -6.47
CA ASN A 135 -39.90 -4.40 -6.90
C ASN A 135 -39.42 -4.91 -8.29
N GLY A 136 -38.18 -4.59 -8.68
CA GLY A 136 -37.58 -5.06 -9.94
C GLY A 136 -37.76 -4.15 -11.14
N THR A 137 -38.35 -2.96 -10.98
CA THR A 137 -38.60 -2.04 -12.10
C THR A 137 -37.40 -1.17 -12.45
N THR A 138 -36.52 -0.89 -11.48
CA THR A 138 -35.33 -0.05 -11.68
C THR A 138 -34.07 -0.80 -11.24
N SER A 139 -33.14 -1.04 -12.17
CA SER A 139 -31.84 -1.59 -11.85
C SER A 139 -30.85 -0.47 -11.54
N VAL A 140 -30.21 -0.50 -10.38
CA VAL A 140 -29.16 0.44 -9.98
C VAL A 140 -27.81 -0.27 -9.95
N GLY A 141 -26.82 0.34 -10.61
CA GLY A 141 -25.46 -0.14 -10.61
C GLY A 141 -24.66 0.50 -9.49
N TYR A 142 -24.26 -0.31 -8.51
CA TYR A 142 -23.39 0.11 -7.43
C TYR A 142 -21.95 -0.23 -7.79
N ILE A 143 -21.07 0.79 -7.87
CA ILE A 143 -19.64 0.61 -8.05
C ILE A 143 -18.93 1.25 -6.85
N ARG A 144 -18.18 0.43 -6.12
CA ARG A 144 -17.36 0.86 -4.98
C ARG A 144 -15.89 0.81 -5.37
N LEU A 145 -15.24 1.95 -5.29
CA LEU A 145 -13.79 2.06 -5.45
C LEU A 145 -13.14 2.13 -4.07
N LYS A 146 -12.33 1.13 -3.73
CA LYS A 146 -11.65 1.04 -2.42
C LYS A 146 -10.42 1.93 -2.35
N GLU A 147 -9.68 2.06 -3.45
CA GLU A 147 -8.46 2.85 -3.55
C GLU A 147 -8.20 3.30 -4.99
N PHE A 148 -7.39 4.34 -5.18
CA PHE A 148 -6.96 4.78 -6.51
C PHE A 148 -5.57 4.22 -6.80
N ASN A 149 -5.52 3.09 -7.51
CA ASN A 149 -4.27 2.50 -7.98
C ASN A 149 -4.18 2.52 -9.52
N ALA A 150 -3.05 2.09 -10.08
CA ALA A 150 -2.81 2.10 -11.53
C ALA A 150 -3.83 1.28 -12.34
N LEU A 151 -4.51 0.31 -11.72
CA LEU A 151 -5.53 -0.53 -12.34
C LEU A 151 -6.93 0.07 -12.28
N ALA A 152 -7.17 1.07 -11.42
CA ALA A 152 -8.49 1.65 -11.21
C ALA A 152 -9.18 2.08 -12.50
N ARG A 153 -8.46 2.71 -13.43
CA ARG A 153 -9.04 3.11 -14.73
C ARG A 153 -9.52 1.91 -15.54
N LYS A 154 -8.67 0.89 -15.68
CA LYS A 154 -8.99 -0.33 -16.44
C LYS A 154 -10.16 -1.08 -15.79
N ASP A 155 -10.14 -1.20 -14.47
CA ASP A 155 -11.12 -1.97 -13.71
C ASP A 155 -12.46 -1.26 -13.62
N LEU A 156 -12.50 0.07 -13.64
CA LEU A 156 -13.75 0.84 -13.73
C LEU A 156 -14.43 0.66 -15.09
N VAL A 157 -13.65 0.58 -16.17
CA VAL A 157 -14.18 0.31 -17.51
C VAL A 157 -14.74 -1.11 -17.59
N THR A 158 -13.98 -2.09 -17.10
CA THR A 158 -14.44 -3.49 -17.02
C THR A 158 -15.69 -3.62 -16.16
N GLY A 159 -15.71 -2.95 -14.99
CA GLY A 159 -16.83 -2.96 -14.07
C GLY A 159 -18.09 -2.30 -14.63
N LYS A 160 -17.97 -1.38 -15.61
CA LYS A 160 -19.13 -0.79 -16.30
C LYS A 160 -19.76 -1.72 -17.34
N CYS A 161 -19.01 -2.68 -17.89
CA CYS A 161 -19.46 -3.54 -18.99
C CYS A 161 -20.75 -4.32 -18.69
N PRO A 162 -20.93 -4.96 -17.51
CA PRO A 162 -22.16 -5.66 -17.15
C PRO A 162 -23.39 -4.75 -17.01
N PHE A 163 -23.20 -3.42 -16.91
CA PHE A 163 -24.29 -2.46 -16.76
C PHE A 163 -24.75 -1.87 -18.09
N ASN A 164 -23.97 -1.99 -19.16
CA ASN A 164 -24.25 -1.33 -20.44
C ASN A 164 -25.38 -2.00 -21.26
N ASP A 165 -25.79 -3.22 -20.90
CA ASP A 165 -26.84 -4.00 -21.58
C ASP A 165 -28.27 -3.72 -21.08
N SER A 166 -28.47 -2.83 -20.09
CA SER A 166 -29.81 -2.61 -19.53
C SER A 166 -30.21 -1.14 -19.61
N SER A 167 -31.36 -0.92 -20.22
CA SER A 167 -31.87 0.32 -20.81
C SER A 167 -32.24 1.45 -19.83
N ASN A 168 -32.11 1.27 -18.52
CA ASN A 168 -32.34 2.31 -17.52
C ASN A 168 -31.47 2.04 -16.28
N LYS A 169 -30.39 2.80 -16.06
CA LYS A 169 -29.54 2.62 -14.86
C LYS A 169 -29.01 3.92 -14.31
N LEU A 170 -29.39 4.20 -13.07
CA LEU A 170 -28.75 5.17 -12.20
C LEU A 170 -27.43 4.55 -11.70
N PHE A 171 -26.34 5.32 -11.69
CA PHE A 171 -25.04 4.87 -11.20
C PHE A 171 -24.72 5.56 -9.88
N LEU A 172 -24.38 4.78 -8.86
CA LEU A 172 -23.93 5.31 -7.58
C LEU A 172 -22.47 4.94 -7.38
N LEU A 173 -21.61 5.95 -7.49
CA LEU A 173 -20.17 5.81 -7.31
C LEU A 173 -19.81 6.21 -5.87
N TYR A 174 -19.39 5.23 -5.08
CA TYR A 174 -19.03 5.47 -3.68
C TYR A 174 -17.51 5.39 -3.51
N PHE A 175 -16.92 6.46 -2.98
CA PHE A 175 -15.49 6.55 -2.66
C PHE A 175 -15.29 6.31 -1.16
N VAL A 176 -14.44 5.34 -0.81
CA VAL A 176 -13.99 5.20 0.57
C VAL A 176 -12.78 6.11 0.75
N LYS A 177 -12.91 7.12 1.61
CA LYS A 177 -11.79 7.98 2.01
C LYS A 177 -10.99 7.22 3.07
N SER A 178 -9.98 6.46 2.64
CA SER A 178 -8.99 5.89 3.54
C SER A 178 -7.98 6.98 3.91
N PHE A 179 -8.02 7.45 5.15
CA PHE A 179 -7.01 8.30 5.77
C PHE A 179 -5.86 7.46 6.32
#